data_AF-A0A2N0D2W9-F1
#
_entry.id   AF-A0A2N0D2W9-F1
#
_cell.length_a   1.000
_cell.length_b   1.000
_cell.length_c   1.000
_cell.angle_alpha   90.00
_cell.angle_beta   90.00
_cell.angle_gamma   90.00
#
_symmetry.space_group_name_H-M   'P 1'
#
loop_
_entity.id
_entity.type
_entity.pdbx_description
1 polymer ?
#
loop_
_entity_poly.entity_id
_entity_poly.type
_entity_poly.pdbx_seq_one_letter_code
_entity_poly.pdbx_strand_id
1 'polypeptide(L)' 'MSTMIERVARAICLAELPTDNKWELCVPAARAAIEAMREPTDEMTSAMIWQVNDWQNERGTDQDVWYAPIDAALKEDSN' A
#
# COMPACT_ATOMS: atom_id res chain seq x y z
N MET A 1 -17.09 3.23 8.40
CA MET A 1 -15.79 2.76 7.86
C MET A 1 -15.36 3.73 6.79
N SER A 2 -14.16 4.31 6.88
CA SER A 2 -13.59 5.17 5.84
C SER A 2 -13.13 4.32 4.66
N THR A 3 -13.29 4.82 3.43
CA THR A 3 -12.84 4.10 2.22
C THR A 3 -11.32 4.08 2.12
N MET A 4 -10.74 3.18 1.30
CA MET A 4 -9.29 3.18 1.05
C MET A 4 -8.81 4.50 0.41
N ILE A 5 -9.61 5.07 -0.49
CA ILE A 5 -9.31 6.38 -1.11
C ILE A 5 -9.26 7.46 -0.03
N GLU A 6 -10.20 7.49 0.91
CA GLU A 6 -10.18 8.44 2.02
C GLU A 6 -8.97 8.22 2.93
N ARG A 7 -8.65 6.97 3.29
CA ARG A 7 -7.48 6.65 4.13
C ARG A 7 -6.18 7.12 3.50
N VAL A 8 -5.99 6.84 2.21
CA VAL A 8 -4.79 7.26 1.46
C VAL A 8 -4.76 8.77 1.28
N ALA A 9 -5.89 9.41 0.96
CA ALA A 9 -5.97 10.87 0.83
C ALA A 9 -5.63 11.59 2.14
N ARG A 10 -6.12 11.09 3.28
CA ARG A 10 -5.73 11.57 4.62
C ARG A 10 -4.23 11.38 4.87
N ALA A 11 -3.67 10.22 4.54
CA ALA A 11 -2.24 9.95 4.72
C ALA A 11 -1.36 10.89 3.89
N ILE A 12 -1.70 11.10 2.61
CA ILE A 12 -1.00 12.05 1.74
C ILE A 12 -1.10 13.46 2.32
N CYS A 13 -2.30 13.91 2.67
CA CYS A 13 -2.49 15.26 3.21
C CYS A 13 -1.80 15.45 4.57
N LEU A 14 -1.71 14.43 5.43
CA LEU A 14 -0.96 14.48 6.69
C LEU A 14 0.57 14.57 6.47
N ALA A 15 1.09 13.94 5.40
CA ALA A 15 2.50 14.02 5.06
C ALA A 15 2.89 15.42 4.54
N GLU A 16 2.00 16.05 3.76
CA GLU A 16 2.25 17.34 3.10
C GLU A 16 1.80 18.56 3.93
N LEU A 17 0.78 18.42 4.78
CA LEU A 17 0.16 19.51 5.52
C LEU A 17 -0.09 19.13 7.00
N PRO A 18 0.17 20.02 7.98
CA PRO A 18 -0.02 19.71 9.40
C PRO A 18 -1.48 19.55 9.85
N THR A 19 -2.47 19.83 8.99
CA THR A 19 -3.89 19.84 9.36
C THR A 19 -4.75 18.99 8.42
N ASP A 20 -5.39 17.96 8.98
CA ASP A 20 -6.28 16.96 8.33
C ASP A 20 -7.64 17.53 7.84
N ASN A 21 -7.83 18.84 7.86
CA ASN A 21 -9.12 19.48 7.61
C ASN A 21 -9.44 19.72 6.12
N LYS A 22 -8.59 19.27 5.19
CA LYS A 22 -8.80 19.38 3.74
C LYS A 22 -8.33 18.14 2.96
N TRP A 23 -8.39 16.96 3.57
CA TRP A 23 -7.94 15.71 2.94
C TRP A 23 -8.66 15.42 1.61
N GLU A 24 -9.86 15.96 1.41
CA GLU A 24 -10.64 15.85 0.17
C GLU A 24 -9.87 16.39 -1.04
N LEU A 25 -8.99 17.38 -0.85
CA LEU A 25 -8.12 17.92 -1.91
C LEU A 25 -7.08 16.90 -2.38
N CYS A 26 -6.72 15.93 -1.52
CA CYS A 26 -5.80 14.84 -1.83
C CYS A 26 -6.49 13.63 -2.49
N VAL A 27 -7.83 13.62 -2.64
CA VAL A 27 -8.56 12.50 -3.26
C VAL A 27 -8.09 12.16 -4.69
N PRO A 28 -7.83 13.13 -5.59
CA PRO A 28 -7.29 12.82 -6.92
C PRO A 28 -5.92 12.14 -6.86
N ALA A 29 -5.02 12.63 -5.99
CA ALA A 29 -3.70 12.03 -5.79
C ALA A 29 -3.80 10.62 -5.20
N ALA A 30 -4.69 10.41 -4.23
CA ALA A 30 -4.94 9.09 -3.65
C ALA A 30 -5.44 8.08 -4.67
N ARG A 31 -6.33 8.50 -5.59
CA ARG A 31 -6.78 7.64 -6.70
C ARG A 31 -5.63 7.28 -7.64
N ALA A 32 -4.86 8.27 -8.06
CA ALA A 32 -3.71 8.06 -8.94
C ALA A 32 -2.68 7.12 -8.30
N ALA A 33 -2.37 7.29 -7.02
CA ALA A 33 -1.48 6.41 -6.28
C ALA A 33 -1.99 4.96 -6.26
N ILE A 34 -3.27 4.74 -5.94
CA ILE A 34 -3.86 3.39 -5.95
C ILE A 34 -3.90 2.79 -7.36
N GLU A 35 -4.16 3.61 -8.39
CA GLU A 35 -4.12 3.15 -9.78
C GLU A 35 -2.72 2.75 -10.23
N ALA A 36 -1.68 3.49 -9.83
CA ALA A 36 -0.29 3.15 -10.10
C ALA A 36 0.11 1.80 -9.48
N MET A 37 -0.43 1.45 -8.30
CA MET A 37 -0.20 0.15 -7.65
C MET A 37 -0.75 -1.05 -8.45
N ARG A 38 -1.46 -0.84 -9.57
CA ARG A 38 -1.82 -1.93 -10.50
C ARG A 38 -0.64 -2.45 -11.31
N GLU A 39 0.45 -1.70 -11.36
CA GLU A 39 1.70 -2.07 -12.00
C GLU A 39 2.76 -2.30 -10.89
N PRO A 40 2.72 -3.46 -10.20
CA PRO A 40 3.66 -3.76 -9.12
C PRO A 40 5.09 -3.91 -9.65
N THR A 41 6.07 -3.66 -8.79
CA THR A 41 7.48 -3.95 -9.08
C THR A 41 7.78 -5.44 -9.02
N ASP A 42 8.98 -5.83 -9.49
CA ASP A 42 9.43 -7.22 -9.47
C ASP A 42 9.63 -7.71 -8.01
N GLU A 43 10.11 -6.82 -7.13
CA GLU A 43 10.29 -7.07 -5.71
C GLU A 43 8.95 -7.25 -5.00
N MET A 44 7.96 -6.39 -5.26
CA MET A 44 6.59 -6.55 -4.76
C MET A 44 6.01 -7.91 -5.18
N THR A 45 6.15 -8.25 -6.47
CA THR A 45 5.64 -9.50 -7.03
C THR A 45 6.30 -10.72 -6.39
N SER A 46 7.63 -10.67 -6.23
CA SER A 46 8.42 -11.73 -5.59
C SER A 46 8.04 -11.95 -4.13
N ALA A 47 7.85 -10.86 -3.37
CA ALA A 47 7.42 -10.91 -1.98
C ALA A 47 6.03 -11.54 -1.83
N MET A 48 5.09 -11.17 -2.70
CA MET A 48 3.75 -11.77 -2.72
C MET A 48 3.81 -13.28 -3.02
N ILE A 49 4.56 -13.70 -4.04
CA ILE A 49 4.70 -15.13 -4.40
C ILE A 49 5.26 -15.94 -3.23
N TRP A 50 6.31 -15.43 -2.58
CA TRP A 50 6.90 -16.09 -1.41
C TRP A 50 5.87 -16.28 -0.30
N GLN A 51 5.10 -15.24 0.00
CA GLN A 51 4.11 -15.28 1.06
C GLN A 51 2.89 -16.16 0.73
N VAL A 52 2.47 -16.22 -0.54
CA VAL A 52 1.43 -17.16 -1.00
C VAL A 52 1.88 -18.60 -0.81
N ASN A 53 3.14 -18.92 -1.11
CA ASN A 53 3.69 -20.25 -0.88
C ASN A 53 3.73 -20.60 0.61
N ASP A 54 4.11 -19.65 1.47
CA ASP A 54 4.10 -19.86 2.92
C ASP A 54 2.69 -20.04 3.47
N TRP A 55 1.70 -19.28 2.97
CA TRP A 55 0.29 -19.48 3.31
C TRP A 55 -0.23 -20.87 2.90
N GLN A 56 0.11 -21.35 1.69
CA GLN A 56 -0.24 -22.70 1.24
C GLN A 56 0.43 -23.80 2.08
N ASN A 57 1.59 -23.51 2.67
CA ASN A 57 2.30 -24.38 3.60
C ASN A 57 1.88 -24.16 5.07
N GLU A 58 0.78 -23.45 5.33
CA GLU A 58 0.22 -23.14 6.66
C GLU A 58 1.18 -22.36 7.59
N ARG A 59 2.13 -21.61 7.01
CA ARG A 59 3.11 -20.78 7.74
C ARG A 59 2.79 -19.29 7.69
N GLY A 60 1.96 -18.86 6.74
CA GLY A 60 1.54 -17.47 6.57
C GLY A 60 0.05 -17.26 6.82
N THR A 61 -0.36 -15.99 6.91
CA THR A 61 -1.77 -15.58 6.99
C THR A 61 -2.20 -14.83 5.72
N ASP A 62 -3.51 -14.75 5.47
CA ASP A 62 -4.09 -13.93 4.39
C ASP A 62 -3.60 -12.47 4.45
N GLN A 63 -3.39 -11.98 5.67
CA GLN A 63 -2.93 -10.62 5.94
C GLN A 63 -1.46 -10.43 5.57
N ASP A 64 -0.61 -11.44 5.83
CA ASP A 64 0.79 -11.39 5.42
C ASP A 64 0.92 -11.33 3.89
N VAL A 65 0.10 -12.09 3.16
CA VAL A 65 0.08 -12.08 1.68
C VAL A 65 -0.15 -10.68 1.13
N TRP A 66 -0.97 -9.88 1.82
CA TRP A 66 -1.24 -8.49 1.45
C TRP A 66 -0.13 -7.52 1.89
N TYR A 67 0.48 -7.71 3.06
CA TYR A 67 1.49 -6.79 3.58
C TYR A 67 2.87 -6.98 2.98
N ALA A 68 3.27 -8.21 2.66
CA ALA A 68 4.57 -8.51 2.07
C ALA A 68 4.90 -7.67 0.82
N PRO A 69 4.01 -7.53 -0.20
CA PRO A 69 4.31 -6.67 -1.34
C PRO A 69 4.38 -5.17 -0.97
N ILE A 70 3.55 -4.69 -0.04
CA ILE A 70 3.59 -3.27 0.38
C ILE A 70 4.91 -2.97 1.11
N ASP A 71 5.34 -3.85 2.01
CA ASP A 71 6.60 -3.70 2.73
C ASP A 71 7.82 -3.81 1.80
N ALA A 72 7.73 -4.60 0.73
CA ALA A 72 8.76 -4.66 -0.30
C ALA A 72 8.90 -3.30 -1.01
N ALA A 73 7.78 -2.72 -1.48
CA ALA A 73 7.78 -1.41 -2.12
C ALA A 73 8.36 -0.31 -1.23
N LEU A 74 8.01 -0.30 0.06
CA LEU A 74 8.54 0.70 1.00
C LEU A 74 10.04 0.55 1.27
N LYS A 75 10.60 -0.65 1.13
CA LYS A 75 12.04 -0.91 1.28
C LYS A 75 12.85 -0.46 0.06
N GLU A 76 12.26 -0.45 -1.12
CA GLU A 76 12.94 0.01 -2.35
C GLU A 76 13.40 1.47 -2.23
N ASP A 77 12.57 2.33 -1.62
CA ASP A 77 12.89 3.75 -1.38
C ASP A 77 13.94 3.97 -0.28
N SER A 78 14.18 2.95 0.56
CA SER A 78 15.10 3.03 1.71
C SER A 78 16.54 2.58 1.38
N ASN A 79 16.82 2.21 0.13
CA ASN A 79 18.11 1.69 -0.35
C ASN A 79 18.88 2.71 -1.19
#